data_AF-A6GII5-F1
#
_entry.id   AF-A6GII5-F1
#
_cell.length_a   1.000
_cell.length_b   1.000
_cell.length_c   1.000
_cell.angle_alpha   90.00
_cell.angle_beta   90.00
_cell.angle_gamma   90.00
#
_symmetry.space_group_name_H-M   'P 1'
#
loop_
_entity.id
_entity.type
_entity.pdbx_description
1 polymer ?
#
loop_
_entity_poly.entity_id
_entity_poly.type
_entity_poly.pdbx_seq_one_letter_code
_entity_poly.pdbx_strand_id
1 'polypeptide(L)'
;MSAAVKDVQRSVFLELIRSHPEMTLAELSKLSKGQFSGLLSSITVGDVINMSADSAEAPASADDSAPSLAEEVNTRTAAGRREYDARVLEFVENAPEPVSATEIRNVVGGTSLQVRKSVARLIEAERVTWQGKARGTRYSAL
;
A
#
# COMPACT_ATOMS: atom_id res chain seq x y z
N MET A 1 -8.71 -29.82 12.10
CA MET A 1 -8.02 -28.68 12.74
C MET A 1 -8.80 -27.42 12.41
N SER A 2 -9.25 -26.65 13.42
CA SER A 2 -10.07 -25.44 13.21
C SER A 2 -9.26 -24.35 12.51
N ALA A 3 -9.92 -23.50 11.72
CA ALA A 3 -9.29 -22.38 11.01
C ALA A 3 -8.52 -21.46 11.98
N ALA A 4 -9.15 -21.13 13.11
CA ALA A 4 -8.54 -20.31 14.17
C ALA A 4 -7.21 -20.89 14.71
N VAL A 5 -7.08 -22.22 14.76
CA VAL A 5 -5.85 -22.86 15.23
C VAL A 5 -4.73 -22.69 14.21
N LYS A 6 -5.04 -22.73 12.90
CA LYS A 6 -4.05 -22.51 11.84
C LYS A 6 -3.58 -21.05 11.80
N ASP A 7 -4.48 -20.11 12.06
CA ASP A 7 -4.15 -18.68 12.09
C ASP A 7 -3.23 -18.37 13.27
N VAL A 8 -3.53 -18.89 14.46
CA VAL A 8 -2.64 -18.77 15.63
C VAL A 8 -1.27 -19.41 15.35
N GLN A 9 -1.25 -20.60 14.74
CA GLN A 9 0.01 -21.27 14.36
C GLN A 9 0.83 -20.45 13.36
N ARG A 10 0.18 -19.81 12.38
CA ARG A 10 0.83 -18.92 11.41
C ARG A 10 1.45 -17.71 12.10
N SER A 11 0.73 -17.07 13.01
CA SER A 11 1.21 -15.89 13.75
C SER A 11 2.42 -16.20 14.61
N VAL A 12 2.38 -17.28 15.39
CA VAL A 12 3.51 -17.72 16.23
C VAL A 12 4.73 -18.08 15.39
N PHE A 13 4.51 -18.69 14.22
CA PHE A 13 5.60 -19.06 13.32
C PHE A 13 6.27 -17.83 12.67
N LEU A 14 5.49 -16.82 12.29
CA LEU A 14 6.01 -15.54 11.81
C LEU A 14 6.82 -14.80 12.88
N GLU A 15 6.34 -14.80 14.12
CA GLU A 15 7.06 -14.24 15.27
C GLU A 15 8.41 -14.95 15.51
N LEU A 16 8.44 -16.27 15.35
CA LEU A 16 9.66 -17.06 15.50
C LEU A 16 10.70 -16.75 14.42
N ILE A 17 10.28 -16.62 13.15
CA ILE A 17 11.20 -16.25 12.04
C ILE A 17 11.78 -14.85 12.27
N ARG A 18 10.96 -13.92 12.77
CA ARG A 18 11.38 -12.53 13.01
C ARG A 18 12.35 -12.39 14.17
N SER A 19 12.21 -13.21 15.21
CA SER A 19 13.09 -13.18 16.39
C SER A 19 14.47 -13.77 16.12
N HIS A 20 14.68 -14.41 14.98
CA HIS A 20 15.94 -15.05 14.60
C HIS A 20 16.42 -14.58 13.20
N PRO A 21 16.74 -13.28 13.02
CA PRO A 21 17.18 -12.74 11.73
C PRO A 21 18.53 -13.31 11.24
N GLU A 22 19.30 -13.94 12.12
CA GLU A 22 20.52 -14.67 11.80
C GLU A 22 20.27 -16.01 11.08
N MET A 23 19.02 -16.51 11.10
CA MET A 23 18.65 -17.74 10.42
C MET A 23 18.78 -17.57 8.91
N THR A 24 19.56 -18.46 8.30
CA THR A 24 19.82 -18.43 6.87
C THR A 24 18.65 -18.99 6.06
N LEU A 25 18.56 -18.62 4.78
CA LEU A 25 17.59 -19.21 3.85
C LEU A 25 17.75 -20.73 3.74
N ALA A 26 18.97 -21.25 3.92
CA ALA A 26 19.24 -22.68 3.93
C ALA A 26 18.56 -23.37 5.13
N GLU A 27 18.56 -22.74 6.30
CA GLU A 27 17.90 -23.25 7.51
C GLU A 27 16.38 -23.16 7.42
N LEU A 28 15.85 -22.05 6.89
CA LEU A 28 14.43 -21.91 6.53
C LEU A 28 13.98 -23.00 5.54
N SER A 29 14.83 -23.33 4.56
CA SER A 29 14.54 -24.39 3.57
C SER A 29 14.52 -25.79 4.19
N LYS A 30 15.08 -26.01 5.38
CA LYS A 30 14.99 -27.29 6.10
C LYS A 30 13.62 -27.43 6.76
N LEU A 31 13.04 -26.34 7.25
CA LEU A 31 11.69 -26.31 7.83
C LEU A 31 10.61 -26.63 6.79
N SER A 32 10.87 -26.35 5.51
CA SER A 32 9.94 -26.64 4.40
C SER A 32 9.84 -28.13 4.06
N LYS A 33 10.72 -28.99 4.58
CA LYS A 33 10.75 -30.44 4.31
C LYS A 33 10.01 -31.29 5.35
N GLY A 34 9.11 -30.69 6.15
CA GLY A 34 8.41 -31.38 7.24
C GLY A 34 6.97 -30.93 7.47
N GLN A 35 6.51 -31.07 8.72
CA GLN A 35 5.15 -30.73 9.14
C GLN A 35 4.75 -29.25 8.93
N PHE A 36 5.75 -28.38 8.75
CA PHE A 36 5.55 -26.95 8.51
C PHE A 36 5.56 -26.59 7.01
N SER A 37 5.71 -27.57 6.10
CA SER A 37 5.75 -27.34 4.65
C SER A 37 4.50 -26.61 4.13
N GLY A 38 3.32 -27.03 4.59
CA GLY A 38 2.05 -26.40 4.23
C GLY A 38 1.84 -25.01 4.84
N LEU A 39 2.48 -24.73 5.99
CA LEU A 39 2.43 -23.40 6.60
C LEU A 39 3.40 -22.46 5.90
N LEU A 40 4.63 -22.90 5.65
CA LEU A 40 5.66 -22.16 4.91
C LEU A 40 5.23 -21.83 3.48
N SER A 41 4.55 -22.73 2.78
CA SER A 41 4.06 -22.46 1.43
C SER A 41 2.97 -21.38 1.38
N SER A 42 2.28 -21.15 2.51
CA SER A 42 1.23 -20.14 2.63
C SER A 42 1.75 -18.78 3.10
N ILE A 43 3.01 -18.70 3.56
CA ILE A 43 3.63 -17.48 4.06
C ILE A 43 4.34 -16.77 2.92
N THR A 44 4.09 -15.47 2.79
CA THR A 44 4.72 -14.60 1.81
C THR A 44 5.83 -13.76 2.45
N VAL A 45 6.73 -13.23 1.63
CA VAL A 45 7.74 -12.26 2.10
C VAL A 45 7.09 -11.03 2.72
N GLY A 46 5.91 -10.62 2.22
CA GLY A 46 5.11 -9.55 2.82
C GLY A 46 4.67 -9.87 4.24
N ASP A 47 4.30 -11.12 4.52
CA ASP A 47 3.93 -11.55 5.88
C ASP A 47 5.12 -11.54 6.85
N VAL A 48 6.35 -11.68 6.35
CA VAL A 48 7.58 -11.65 7.18
C VAL A 48 7.99 -10.20 7.45
N ILE A 49 7.87 -9.31 6.46
CA ILE A 49 8.29 -7.90 6.54
C ILE A 49 7.24 -7.02 7.23
N ASN A 50 5.94 -7.21 6.95
CA ASN A 50 4.87 -6.43 7.57
C ASN A 50 4.44 -7.06 8.90
N MET A 51 4.91 -6.49 10.00
CA MET A 51 4.14 -6.52 11.24
C MET A 51 2.94 -5.57 11.04
N SER A 52 1.77 -5.89 11.61
CA SER A 52 0.53 -5.09 11.55
C SER A 52 -0.36 -5.34 10.34
N ALA A 53 -1.21 -6.36 10.45
CA ALA A 53 -2.65 -6.15 10.53
C ALA A 53 -3.37 -7.51 10.46
N ASP A 54 -3.64 -8.11 11.61
CA ASP A 54 -4.92 -8.81 11.75
C ASP A 54 -5.46 -8.68 13.17
N SER A 55 -6.25 -7.62 13.38
CA SER A 55 -7.43 -7.53 14.24
C SER A 55 -7.66 -6.09 14.69
N ALA A 56 -8.74 -5.51 14.17
CA ALA A 56 -9.50 -4.37 14.70
C ALA A 56 -8.76 -3.08 15.13
N GLU A 57 -9.14 -2.00 14.45
CA GLU A 57 -9.01 -0.59 14.86
C GLU A 57 -7.60 0.05 14.80
N ALA A 58 -7.58 1.29 14.32
CA ALA A 58 -6.42 2.20 14.20
C ALA A 58 -5.63 2.34 15.54
N PRO A 59 -4.35 2.81 15.59
CA PRO A 59 -3.78 3.87 14.74
C PRO A 59 -2.28 3.73 14.31
N ALA A 60 -1.96 4.56 13.31
CA ALA A 60 -0.72 5.29 12.97
C ALA A 60 0.70 4.81 13.38
N SER A 61 1.60 5.05 12.41
CA SER A 61 3.05 5.39 12.49
C SER A 61 4.04 4.21 12.35
N ALA A 62 4.74 4.06 11.22
CA ALA A 62 5.98 4.77 10.77
C ALA A 62 7.23 4.26 11.55
N ASP A 63 8.42 4.00 11.00
CA ASP A 63 9.06 4.25 9.70
C ASP A 63 10.44 3.51 9.64
N ASP A 64 11.13 3.66 8.51
CA ASP A 64 12.59 3.65 8.24
C ASP A 64 13.13 2.47 7.37
N SER A 65 13.80 2.65 6.23
CA SER A 65 14.84 3.66 5.92
C SER A 65 14.89 4.25 4.47
N ALA A 66 15.48 5.45 4.42
CA ALA A 66 15.61 6.51 3.38
C ALA A 66 16.62 6.30 2.21
N PRO A 67 16.92 7.32 1.35
CA PRO A 67 16.07 8.30 0.67
C PRO A 67 16.24 8.26 -0.87
N SER A 68 15.13 8.27 -1.61
CA SER A 68 15.06 8.96 -2.90
C SER A 68 13.74 9.73 -2.92
N LEU A 69 13.81 11.01 -3.30
CA LEU A 69 12.74 12.02 -3.16
C LEU A 69 11.53 11.76 -4.06
N ALA A 70 10.81 10.69 -3.77
CA ALA A 70 9.40 10.47 -4.07
C ALA A 70 8.96 9.34 -3.14
N GLU A 71 8.10 9.63 -2.16
CA GLU A 71 7.40 8.57 -1.41
C GLU A 71 6.90 7.54 -2.43
N GLU A 72 7.37 6.30 -2.34
CA GLU A 72 7.12 5.29 -3.36
C GLU A 72 5.64 4.87 -3.30
N VAL A 73 4.81 5.57 -4.07
CA VAL A 73 3.37 5.33 -4.17
C VAL A 73 3.09 3.91 -4.68
N ASN A 74 2.63 3.02 -3.80
CA ASN A 74 2.28 1.65 -4.17
C ASN A 74 0.82 1.52 -4.61
N THR A 75 0.54 1.75 -5.89
CA THR A 75 -0.78 1.54 -6.51
C THR A 75 -0.96 0.16 -7.14
N ARG A 76 -0.05 -0.79 -6.86
CA ARG A 76 -0.14 -2.15 -7.41
C ARG A 76 -1.25 -2.97 -6.76
N THR A 77 -1.58 -2.66 -5.51
CA THR A 77 -2.69 -3.30 -4.77
C THR A 77 -3.98 -2.48 -4.86
N ALA A 78 -5.13 -3.10 -4.60
CA ALA A 78 -6.40 -2.40 -4.56
C ALA A 78 -6.51 -1.45 -3.34
N ALA A 79 -5.88 -1.80 -2.21
CA ALA A 79 -5.82 -0.95 -1.03
C ALA A 79 -4.96 0.30 -1.30
N GLY A 80 -3.75 0.12 -1.84
CA GLY A 80 -2.86 1.24 -2.14
C GLY A 80 -3.38 2.16 -3.24
N ARG A 81 -4.20 1.65 -4.18
CA ARG A 81 -4.96 2.54 -5.09
C ARG A 81 -5.96 3.42 -4.37
N ARG A 82 -6.75 2.84 -3.46
CA ARG A 82 -7.76 3.59 -2.69
C ARG A 82 -7.12 4.65 -1.81
N GLU A 83 -6.01 4.31 -1.15
CA GLU A 83 -5.25 5.26 -0.33
C GLU A 83 -4.68 6.40 -1.17
N TYR A 84 -4.10 6.09 -2.33
CA TYR A 84 -3.62 7.12 -3.25
C TYR A 84 -4.74 8.00 -3.79
N ASP A 85 -5.88 7.40 -4.14
CA ASP A 85 -7.06 8.14 -4.59
C ASP A 85 -7.60 9.07 -3.51
N ALA A 86 -7.60 8.63 -2.24
CA ALA A 86 -7.98 9.47 -1.10
C ALA A 86 -7.04 10.66 -0.92
N ARG A 87 -5.71 10.45 -1.00
CA ARG A 87 -4.72 11.54 -0.93
C ARG A 87 -4.84 12.53 -2.08
N VAL A 88 -5.06 12.04 -3.30
CA VAL A 88 -5.29 12.91 -4.48
C VAL A 88 -6.56 13.75 -4.28
N LEU A 89 -7.64 13.12 -3.81
CA LEU A 89 -8.91 13.78 -3.57
C LEU A 89 -8.81 14.83 -2.47
N GLU A 90 -8.20 14.50 -1.33
CA GLU A 90 -7.95 15.43 -0.23
C GLU A 90 -7.16 16.66 -0.70
N PHE A 91 -6.13 16.47 -1.53
CA PHE A 91 -5.38 17.59 -2.11
C PHE A 91 -6.26 18.47 -3.01
N VAL A 92 -7.10 17.87 -3.86
CA VAL A 92 -8.00 18.61 -4.76
C VAL A 92 -9.11 19.33 -3.98
N GLU A 93 -9.63 18.75 -2.90
CA GLU A 93 -10.65 19.34 -2.03
C GLU A 93 -10.10 20.54 -1.23
N ASN A 94 -8.85 20.46 -0.78
CA ASN A 94 -8.19 21.53 -0.03
C ASN A 94 -7.62 22.65 -0.91
N ALA A 95 -7.60 22.48 -2.24
CA ALA A 95 -7.07 23.49 -3.14
C ALA A 95 -8.09 24.62 -3.36
N PRO A 96 -7.70 25.90 -3.19
CA PRO A 96 -8.61 27.04 -3.39
C PRO A 96 -8.94 27.30 -4.86
N GLU A 97 -8.12 26.80 -5.79
CA GLU A 97 -8.29 26.93 -7.23
C GLU A 97 -8.17 25.57 -7.92
N PRO A 98 -8.77 25.39 -9.12
CA PRO A 98 -8.63 24.17 -9.89
C PRO A 98 -7.16 23.84 -10.21
N VAL A 99 -6.71 22.63 -9.83
CA VAL A 99 -5.30 22.21 -9.87
C VAL A 99 -4.96 21.38 -11.10
N SER A 100 -3.71 21.45 -11.54
CA SER A 100 -3.18 20.64 -12.63
C SER A 100 -2.68 19.27 -12.19
N ALA A 101 -2.59 18.33 -13.12
CA ALA A 101 -1.96 17.02 -12.86
C ALA A 101 -0.49 17.13 -12.39
N THR A 102 0.21 18.21 -12.79
CA THR A 102 1.59 18.46 -12.37
C THR A 102 1.65 18.88 -10.91
N GLU A 103 0.75 19.77 -10.48
CA GLU A 103 0.65 20.21 -9.09
C GLU A 103 0.29 19.04 -8.17
N ILE A 104 -0.73 18.24 -8.56
CA ILE A 104 -1.10 17.02 -7.83
C ILE A 104 0.12 16.12 -7.66
N ARG A 105 0.87 15.85 -8.74
CA ARG A 105 2.05 14.99 -8.67
C ARG A 105 3.15 15.56 -7.79
N ASN A 106 3.38 16.87 -7.84
CA ASN A 106 4.46 17.51 -7.08
C ASN A 106 4.17 17.50 -5.57
N VAL A 107 2.89 17.48 -5.17
CA VAL A 107 2.48 17.47 -3.76
C VAL A 107 2.21 16.05 -3.26
N VAL A 108 1.38 15.28 -3.97
CA VAL A 108 0.93 13.94 -3.58
C VAL A 108 1.94 12.84 -3.97
N GLY A 109 2.88 13.15 -4.87
CA GLY A 109 3.87 12.20 -5.34
C GLY A 109 3.35 11.20 -6.38
N GLY A 110 4.19 10.20 -6.67
CA GLY A 110 3.93 9.18 -7.68
C GLY A 110 4.24 9.60 -9.12
N THR A 111 3.92 8.72 -10.06
CA THR A 111 4.17 8.91 -11.49
C THR A 111 3.00 9.61 -12.20
N SER A 112 3.26 10.25 -13.34
CA SER A 112 2.22 10.86 -14.17
C SER A 112 1.13 9.87 -14.63
N LEU A 113 1.42 8.57 -14.68
CA LEU A 113 0.43 7.54 -14.99
C LEU A 113 -0.48 7.26 -13.78
N GLN A 114 0.09 7.23 -12.56
CA GLN A 114 -0.67 7.01 -11.33
C GLN A 114 -1.65 8.15 -11.08
N VAL A 115 -1.21 9.41 -11.17
CA VAL A 115 -2.09 10.59 -11.07
C VAL A 115 -3.22 10.51 -12.08
N ARG A 116 -2.92 10.26 -13.36
CA ARG A 116 -3.96 10.15 -14.41
C ARG A 116 -4.98 9.06 -14.12
N LYS A 117 -4.52 7.87 -13.71
CA LYS A 117 -5.41 6.76 -13.38
C LYS A 117 -6.25 7.05 -12.13
N SER A 118 -5.68 7.72 -11.14
CA SER A 118 -6.36 8.13 -9.92
C SER A 118 -7.47 9.13 -10.22
N VAL A 119 -7.14 10.22 -10.90
CA VAL A 119 -8.10 11.26 -11.28
C VAL A 119 -9.20 10.70 -12.19
N ALA A 120 -8.88 9.80 -13.13
CA ALA A 120 -9.91 9.12 -13.94
C ALA A 120 -10.92 8.36 -13.08
N ARG A 121 -10.47 7.61 -12.06
CA ARG A 121 -11.36 6.91 -11.12
C ARG A 121 -12.18 7.86 -10.27
N LEU A 122 -11.59 8.97 -9.82
CA LEU A 122 -12.31 9.99 -9.04
C LEU A 122 -13.37 10.72 -9.88
N ILE A 123 -13.13 10.89 -11.17
CA ILE A 123 -14.11 11.40 -12.14
C ILE A 123 -15.24 10.39 -12.34
N GLU A 124 -14.91 9.11 -12.58
CA GLU A 124 -15.90 8.03 -12.71
C GLU A 124 -16.76 7.87 -11.44
N ALA A 125 -16.18 8.17 -10.28
CA ALA A 125 -16.86 8.17 -8.99
C ALA A 125 -17.57 9.50 -8.66
N GLU A 126 -17.65 10.45 -9.60
CA GLU A 126 -18.32 11.75 -9.43
C GLU A 126 -17.79 12.57 -8.24
N ARG A 127 -16.51 12.38 -7.85
CA ARG A 127 -15.85 13.13 -6.77
C ARG A 127 -15.04 14.32 -7.27
N VAL A 128 -14.58 14.25 -8.52
CA VAL A 128 -13.73 15.27 -9.15
C VAL A 128 -14.29 15.58 -10.53
N THR A 129 -14.26 16.86 -10.89
CA THR A 129 -14.55 17.35 -12.24
C THR A 129 -13.31 17.97 -12.87
N TRP A 130 -13.36 18.21 -14.18
CA TRP A 130 -12.27 18.79 -14.94
C TRP A 130 -12.75 19.92 -15.86
N GLN A 131 -11.86 20.88 -16.09
CA GLN A 131 -12.03 21.95 -17.06
C GLN A 131 -10.77 22.18 -17.88
N GLY A 132 -10.90 22.81 -19.05
CA GLY A 132 -9.76 23.12 -19.93
C GLY A 132 -9.45 22.01 -20.95
N LYS A 133 -8.41 22.24 -21.77
CA LYS A 133 -8.04 21.36 -22.90
C LYS A 133 -6.56 20.99 -22.86
N ALA A 134 -6.27 19.70 -23.08
CA ALA A 134 -4.91 19.16 -23.20
C ALA A 134 -4.00 19.51 -22.00
N ARG A 135 -2.96 20.35 -22.20
CA ARG A 135 -2.05 20.76 -21.12
C ARG A 135 -2.67 21.77 -20.15
N GLY A 136 -3.79 22.39 -20.54
CA GLY A 136 -4.57 23.31 -19.72
C GLY A 136 -5.63 22.63 -18.86
N THR A 137 -5.66 21.28 -18.78
CA THR A 137 -6.63 20.59 -17.93
C THR A 137 -6.38 20.93 -16.46
N ARG A 138 -7.46 21.31 -15.77
CA ARG A 138 -7.51 21.60 -14.33
C ARG A 138 -8.62 20.76 -13.70
N TYR A 139 -8.40 20.33 -12.47
CA TYR A 139 -9.30 19.49 -11.70
C TYR A 139 -9.78 20.22 -10.46
N SER A 140 -11.05 20.04 -10.13
CA SER A 140 -11.67 20.56 -8.91
C SER A 140 -12.56 19.51 -8.29
N ALA A 141 -12.72 19.53 -6.97
CA ALA A 141 -13.68 18.67 -6.29
C ALA A 141 -15.11 19.07 -6.69
N LEU A 142 -16.03 18.11 -6.64
CA LEU A 142 -17.46 18.29 -6.86
C LEU A 142 -18.21 18.53 -5.55
#